data_AF-A0A8J4H750-F1
#
_entry.id   AF-A0A8J4H750-F1
#
_cell.length_a   1.000
_cell.length_b   1.000
_cell.length_c   1.000
_cell.angle_alpha   90.00
_cell.angle_beta   90.00
_cell.angle_gamma   90.00
#
_symmetry.space_group_name_H-M   'P 1'
#
loop_
_entity.id
_entity.type
_entity.pdbx_description
1 polymer ?
#
loop_
_entity_poly.entity_id
_entity_poly.type
_entity_poly.pdbx_seq_one_letter_code
_entity_poly.pdbx_strand_id
1 'polypeptide(L)'
;MNGSIVDVKANADYLNSSWNGAIYNDGRWAWNGSAAPVYVSDINYYYSDLDLVSIDANSWVADRGWGVNYSAFAQPWNGTTMCAATPDDHLSAICTGNVDHGTIYFNGKNDPEYNLSTTLKKATIAHEIGHILGLDHSPAGTLSIMAFHVGSNDFSHVPTTYDITDLNNKY
;
A
#
# COMPACT_ATOMS: atom_id res chain seq x y z
N MET A 1 27.89 -5.35 2.56
CA MET A 1 26.63 -4.67 2.29
C MET A 1 26.40 -4.74 0.79
N ASN A 2 25.85 -5.86 0.32
CA ASN A 2 25.30 -5.98 -1.02
C ASN A 2 23.78 -6.02 -0.79
N GLY A 3 23.13 -4.88 -0.83
CA GLY A 3 21.67 -4.78 -0.80
C GLY A 3 21.29 -3.88 -1.96
N SER A 4 20.67 -4.44 -2.98
CA SER A 4 20.20 -3.67 -4.13
C SER A 4 19.02 -2.83 -3.67
N ILE A 5 19.05 -1.53 -3.90
CA ILE A 5 17.90 -0.66 -3.64
C ILE A 5 16.74 -1.16 -4.50
N VAL A 6 15.58 -1.38 -3.89
CA VAL A 6 14.34 -1.67 -4.59
C VAL A 6 13.76 -0.34 -5.08
N ASP A 7 13.71 -0.16 -6.40
CA ASP A 7 13.02 0.98 -7.03
C ASP A 7 11.58 0.57 -7.39
N VAL A 8 10.59 1.28 -6.85
CA VAL A 8 9.17 1.10 -7.15
C VAL A 8 8.64 2.33 -7.85
N LYS A 9 8.25 2.21 -9.12
CA LYS A 9 7.73 3.34 -9.88
C LYS A 9 6.23 3.47 -9.71
N ALA A 10 5.80 4.36 -8.83
CA ALA A 10 4.39 4.59 -8.52
C ALA A 10 3.76 5.63 -9.46
N ASN A 11 2.48 5.44 -9.74
CA ASN A 11 1.65 6.29 -10.57
C ASN A 11 0.33 6.61 -9.84
N ALA A 12 -0.04 7.88 -9.86
CA ALA A 12 -1.22 8.42 -9.20
C ALA A 12 -2.29 8.95 -10.18
N ASP A 13 -2.16 8.70 -11.48
CA ASP A 13 -3.06 9.21 -12.52
C ASP A 13 -4.55 8.85 -12.29
N TYR A 14 -4.81 7.77 -11.56
CA TYR A 14 -6.16 7.26 -11.25
C TYR A 14 -6.64 7.58 -9.82
N LEU A 15 -5.93 8.43 -9.08
CA LEU A 15 -6.38 8.91 -7.79
C LEU A 15 -7.37 10.06 -7.94
N ASN A 16 -8.45 10.00 -7.16
CA ASN A 16 -9.35 11.13 -7.00
C ASN A 16 -8.67 12.28 -6.22
N SER A 17 -9.31 13.46 -6.17
CA SER A 17 -8.76 14.63 -5.49
C SER A 17 -8.52 14.45 -3.98
N SER A 18 -9.17 13.46 -3.36
CA SER A 18 -9.07 13.18 -1.93
C SER A 18 -7.86 12.34 -1.54
N TRP A 19 -7.20 11.70 -2.52
CA TRP A 19 -6.00 10.86 -2.33
C TRP A 19 -4.76 11.39 -3.08
N ASN A 20 -4.94 12.29 -4.04
CA ASN A 20 -3.87 12.83 -4.88
C ASN A 20 -3.11 14.01 -4.20
N GLY A 21 -2.11 14.57 -4.89
CA GLY A 21 -1.33 15.74 -4.47
C GLY A 21 -0.44 15.45 -3.28
N ALA A 22 -0.51 16.30 -2.24
CA ALA A 22 0.32 16.15 -1.04
C ALA A 22 0.04 14.86 -0.27
N ILE A 23 -1.17 14.29 -0.36
CA ILE A 23 -1.52 13.02 0.31
C ILE A 23 -0.72 11.88 -0.33
N TYR A 24 -0.80 11.75 -1.65
CA TYR A 24 0.00 10.80 -2.41
C TYR A 24 1.50 10.99 -2.21
N ASN A 25 1.99 12.22 -2.38
CA ASN A 25 3.42 12.51 -2.26
C ASN A 25 3.96 12.15 -0.87
N ASP A 26 3.30 12.57 0.21
CA ASP A 26 3.77 12.30 1.56
C ASP A 26 3.66 10.81 1.91
N GLY A 27 2.59 10.12 1.47
CA GLY A 27 2.42 8.69 1.69
C GLY A 27 3.51 7.86 1.01
N ARG A 28 3.81 8.15 -0.27
CA ARG A 28 4.93 7.55 -1.00
C ARG A 28 6.27 7.88 -0.34
N TRP A 29 6.46 9.13 0.06
CA TRP A 29 7.72 9.61 0.63
C TRP A 29 8.03 9.03 2.01
N ALA A 30 7.05 8.44 2.70
CA ALA A 30 7.26 7.78 3.99
C ALA A 30 8.33 6.68 3.91
N TRP A 31 8.38 5.92 2.81
CA TRP A 31 9.43 4.91 2.56
C TRP A 31 10.76 5.53 2.13
N ASN A 32 10.73 6.54 1.24
CA ASN A 32 11.96 7.22 0.79
C ASN A 32 12.67 7.97 1.91
N GLY A 33 11.92 8.50 2.87
CA GLY A 33 12.44 9.15 4.07
C GLY A 33 12.86 8.17 5.16
N SER A 34 12.64 6.86 4.97
CA SER A 34 13.05 5.83 5.90
C SER A 34 14.50 5.38 5.64
N ALA A 35 15.03 4.53 6.52
CA ALA A 35 16.33 3.88 6.34
C ALA A 35 16.22 2.52 5.61
N ALA A 36 15.05 2.16 5.09
CA ALA A 36 14.87 0.94 4.30
C ALA A 36 15.58 1.06 2.93
N PRO A 37 16.01 -0.04 2.31
CA PRO A 37 16.70 -0.04 1.02
C PRO A 37 15.70 0.09 -0.14
N VAL A 38 14.80 1.08 -0.06
CA VAL A 38 13.69 1.26 -0.98
C VAL A 38 13.66 2.71 -1.46
N TYR A 39 13.36 2.88 -2.74
CA TYR A 39 13.02 4.14 -3.35
C TYR A 39 11.73 3.97 -4.13
N VAL A 40 10.70 4.72 -3.76
CA VAL A 40 9.43 4.77 -4.49
C VAL A 40 9.44 6.05 -5.30
N SER A 41 9.48 5.97 -6.62
CA SER A 41 9.48 7.12 -7.54
C SER A 41 8.07 7.47 -8.01
N ASP A 42 7.87 8.68 -8.54
CA ASP A 42 6.62 9.09 -9.19
C ASP A 42 6.82 9.11 -10.70
N ILE A 43 6.01 8.37 -11.43
CA ILE A 43 6.08 8.23 -12.88
C ILE A 43 4.68 8.16 -13.48
N ASN A 44 4.58 8.37 -14.79
CA ASN A 44 3.33 8.14 -15.50
C ASN A 44 3.04 6.64 -15.67
N TYR A 45 1.76 6.32 -15.85
CA TYR A 45 1.22 4.96 -15.99
C TYR A 45 2.00 4.03 -16.93
N TYR A 46 2.48 4.53 -18.08
CA TYR A 46 3.09 3.66 -19.09
C TYR A 46 4.41 3.02 -18.62
N TYR A 47 5.03 3.59 -17.59
CA TYR A 47 6.31 3.12 -17.04
C TYR A 47 6.21 2.74 -15.55
N SER A 48 5.00 2.67 -14.97
CA SER A 48 4.81 2.33 -13.57
C SER A 48 4.87 0.83 -13.32
N ASP A 49 5.48 0.47 -12.20
CA ASP A 49 5.36 -0.85 -11.58
C ASP A 49 4.21 -0.84 -10.55
N LEU A 50 3.94 0.36 -10.02
CA LEU A 50 2.97 0.82 -9.04
C LEU A 50 1.73 1.59 -9.53
N ASP A 51 0.50 1.07 -9.58
CA ASP A 51 -0.69 1.92 -9.81
C ASP A 51 -1.55 2.16 -8.57
N LEU A 52 -1.88 3.42 -8.30
CA LEU A 52 -2.78 3.81 -7.21
C LEU A 52 -4.12 4.29 -7.78
N VAL A 53 -5.21 3.68 -7.34
CA VAL A 53 -6.55 3.83 -7.93
C VAL A 53 -7.59 4.14 -6.86
N SER A 54 -8.36 5.22 -7.03
CA SER A 54 -9.55 5.46 -6.21
C SER A 54 -10.77 4.78 -6.84
N ILE A 55 -11.44 3.91 -6.08
CA ILE A 55 -12.68 3.25 -6.51
C ILE A 55 -13.86 3.87 -5.73
N ASP A 56 -15.00 4.14 -6.35
CA ASP A 56 -16.19 4.58 -5.61
C ASP A 56 -16.77 3.47 -4.71
N ALA A 57 -17.54 3.85 -3.69
CA ALA A 57 -18.07 2.90 -2.70
C ALA A 57 -18.92 1.78 -3.33
N ASN A 58 -19.66 2.06 -4.41
CA ASN A 58 -20.49 1.05 -5.06
C ASN A 58 -19.62 0.07 -5.83
N SER A 59 -18.69 0.55 -6.65
CA SER A 59 -17.75 -0.32 -7.38
C SER A 59 -16.90 -1.20 -6.43
N TRP A 60 -16.53 -0.68 -5.25
CA TRP A 60 -15.81 -1.45 -4.22
C TRP A 60 -16.61 -2.66 -3.71
N VAL A 61 -17.89 -2.45 -3.39
CA VAL A 61 -18.71 -3.49 -2.74
C VAL A 61 -19.45 -4.34 -3.76
N ALA A 62 -20.14 -3.69 -4.70
CA ALA A 62 -21.04 -4.36 -5.63
C ALA A 62 -20.29 -5.08 -6.76
N ASP A 63 -19.27 -4.43 -7.34
CA ASP A 63 -18.57 -5.02 -8.50
C ASP A 63 -17.41 -5.93 -8.06
N ARG A 64 -16.69 -5.55 -7.00
CA ARG A 64 -15.52 -6.31 -6.51
C ARG A 64 -15.86 -7.28 -5.38
N GLY A 65 -16.97 -7.09 -4.67
CA GLY A 65 -17.34 -7.93 -3.53
C GLY A 65 -16.44 -7.74 -2.29
N TRP A 66 -15.67 -6.65 -2.24
CA TRP A 66 -14.74 -6.40 -1.13
C TRP A 66 -15.46 -5.83 0.09
N GLY A 67 -14.97 -6.18 1.28
CA GLY A 67 -15.58 -5.77 2.54
C GLY A 67 -15.63 -4.25 2.71
N VAL A 68 -16.74 -3.74 3.23
CA VAL A 68 -16.97 -2.29 3.40
C VAL A 68 -16.05 -1.60 4.40
N ASN A 69 -15.39 -2.37 5.27
CA ASN A 69 -14.59 -1.86 6.39
C ASN A 69 -13.11 -1.67 6.04
N TYR A 70 -12.66 -2.10 4.85
CA TYR A 70 -11.27 -1.92 4.44
C TYR A 70 -11.01 -0.49 3.99
N SER A 71 -9.84 0.04 4.36
CA SER A 71 -9.41 1.38 3.94
C SER A 71 -8.89 1.38 2.51
N ALA A 72 -8.10 0.37 2.18
CA ALA A 72 -7.52 0.13 0.87
C ALA A 72 -7.19 -1.36 0.70
N PHE A 73 -6.65 -1.71 -0.46
CA PHE A 73 -6.18 -3.06 -0.79
C PHE A 73 -5.03 -3.01 -1.79
N ALA A 74 -3.86 -3.51 -1.39
CA ALA A 74 -2.75 -3.80 -2.26
C ALA A 74 -2.93 -5.15 -2.98
N GLN A 75 -3.10 -5.11 -4.30
CA GLN A 75 -3.19 -6.25 -5.19
C GLN A 75 -1.89 -6.41 -5.99
N PRO A 76 -0.98 -7.32 -5.60
CA PRO A 76 0.19 -7.66 -6.41
C PRO A 76 -0.19 -8.52 -7.62
N TRP A 77 0.59 -8.40 -8.69
CA TRP A 77 0.42 -9.10 -9.96
C TRP A 77 1.73 -9.76 -10.41
N ASN A 78 1.58 -10.84 -11.16
CA ASN A 78 2.64 -11.49 -11.91
C ASN A 78 2.19 -11.62 -13.38
N GLY A 79 2.70 -10.73 -14.21
CA GLY A 79 2.23 -10.46 -15.56
C GLY A 79 0.76 -10.02 -15.52
N THR A 80 -0.10 -10.78 -16.18
CA THR A 80 -1.55 -10.49 -16.23
C THR A 80 -2.34 -11.21 -15.13
N THR A 81 -1.66 -11.89 -14.20
CA THR A 81 -2.32 -12.73 -13.18
C THR A 81 -2.24 -12.04 -11.84
N MET A 82 -3.40 -11.76 -11.24
CA MET A 82 -3.46 -11.25 -9.86
C MET A 82 -3.00 -12.34 -8.90
N CYS A 83 -2.10 -11.98 -7.96
CA CYS A 83 -1.69 -12.89 -6.89
C CYS A 83 -2.75 -13.01 -5.79
N ALA A 84 -3.50 -11.93 -5.56
CA ALA A 84 -4.58 -11.86 -4.58
C ALA A 84 -5.83 -11.31 -5.25
N ALA A 85 -7.00 -11.83 -4.91
CA ALA A 85 -8.29 -11.39 -5.43
C ALA A 85 -9.10 -10.58 -4.40
N THR A 86 -8.80 -10.73 -3.11
CA THR A 86 -9.55 -10.09 -2.02
C THR A 86 -8.62 -9.50 -0.94
N PRO A 87 -9.07 -8.48 -0.17
CA PRO A 87 -8.29 -7.89 0.92
C PRO A 87 -7.91 -8.86 2.05
N ASP A 88 -8.62 -9.97 2.20
CA ASP A 88 -8.36 -10.99 3.23
C ASP A 88 -7.32 -12.02 2.79
N ASP A 89 -6.87 -11.96 1.54
CA ASP A 89 -5.91 -12.91 1.01
C ASP A 89 -4.51 -12.67 1.62
N HIS A 90 -3.90 -13.73 2.15
CA HIS A 90 -2.56 -13.69 2.72
C HIS A 90 -1.49 -13.62 1.61
N LEU A 91 -1.09 -12.41 1.23
CA LEU A 91 -0.19 -12.14 0.09
C LEU A 91 1.08 -13.01 0.07
N SER A 92 1.72 -13.21 1.23
CA SER A 92 2.93 -14.04 1.36
C SER A 92 2.72 -15.53 1.08
N ALA A 93 1.49 -16.03 1.18
CA ALA A 93 1.14 -17.43 0.91
C ALA A 93 0.79 -17.72 -0.56
N ILE A 94 0.41 -16.68 -1.32
CA ILE A 94 -0.17 -16.81 -2.68
C ILE A 94 0.70 -16.18 -3.77
N CYS A 95 1.52 -15.19 -3.45
CA CYS A 95 2.44 -14.58 -4.41
C CYS A 95 3.87 -15.13 -4.24
N THR A 96 4.11 -16.33 -4.75
CA THR A 96 5.39 -17.04 -4.62
C THR A 96 6.38 -16.80 -5.78
N GLY A 97 5.98 -16.00 -6.78
CA GLY A 97 6.81 -15.56 -7.91
C GLY A 97 7.27 -14.11 -7.79
N ASN A 98 8.02 -13.63 -8.78
CA ASN A 98 8.37 -12.21 -8.86
C ASN A 98 7.12 -11.38 -9.14
N VAL A 99 6.79 -10.46 -8.23
CA VAL A 99 5.81 -9.40 -8.48
C VAL A 99 6.42 -8.45 -9.51
N ASP A 100 5.81 -8.31 -10.67
CA ASP A 100 6.24 -7.39 -11.71
C ASP A 100 5.37 -6.12 -11.78
N HIS A 101 4.18 -6.15 -11.17
CA HIS A 101 3.28 -5.03 -11.08
C HIS A 101 2.42 -5.08 -9.80
N GLY A 102 2.02 -3.92 -9.28
CA GLY A 102 1.13 -3.79 -8.12
C GLY A 102 0.03 -2.76 -8.38
N THR A 103 -1.18 -3.02 -7.90
CA THR A 103 -2.25 -2.02 -7.87
C THR A 103 -2.74 -1.83 -6.45
N ILE A 104 -2.81 -0.59 -5.97
CA ILE A 104 -3.43 -0.24 -4.70
C ILE A 104 -4.77 0.42 -4.97
N TYR A 105 -5.82 -0.18 -4.44
CA TYR A 105 -7.18 0.34 -4.54
C TYR A 105 -7.59 1.02 -3.25
N PHE A 106 -8.05 2.27 -3.32
CA PHE A 106 -8.59 3.00 -2.18
C PHE A 106 -10.11 2.93 -2.20
N ASN A 107 -10.69 2.48 -1.10
CA ASN A 107 -12.13 2.35 -0.96
C ASN A 107 -12.79 3.74 -0.84
N GLY A 108 -13.57 4.10 -1.83
CA GLY A 108 -14.22 5.40 -1.93
C GLY A 108 -15.27 5.66 -0.86
N LYS A 109 -15.67 4.67 -0.05
CA LYS A 109 -16.48 4.88 1.16
C LYS A 109 -15.74 5.69 2.23
N ASN A 110 -14.41 5.68 2.19
CA ASN A 110 -13.56 6.38 3.15
C ASN A 110 -13.49 7.90 2.96
N ASP A 111 -13.91 8.39 1.79
CA ASP A 111 -13.95 9.82 1.49
C ASP A 111 -15.25 10.51 1.95
N PRO A 112 -16.47 9.97 1.72
CA PRO A 112 -17.72 10.57 2.18
C PRO A 112 -18.22 10.05 3.54
N GLU A 113 -18.01 8.78 3.89
CA GLU A 113 -18.66 8.17 5.07
C GLU A 113 -17.73 8.02 6.27
N TYR A 114 -16.54 7.42 6.10
CA TYR A 114 -15.58 7.28 7.21
C TYR A 114 -14.68 8.50 7.41
N ASN A 115 -14.65 9.41 6.43
CA ASN A 115 -13.89 10.66 6.46
C ASN A 115 -12.50 10.50 7.07
N LEU A 116 -11.70 9.58 6.51
CA LEU A 116 -10.36 9.32 7.02
C LEU A 116 -9.54 10.61 7.03
N SER A 117 -8.90 10.89 8.16
CA SER A 117 -8.07 12.09 8.30
C SER A 117 -6.93 12.09 7.29
N THR A 118 -6.48 13.28 6.89
CA THR A 118 -5.34 13.45 5.96
C THR A 118 -4.10 12.66 6.40
N THR A 119 -3.82 12.60 7.71
CA THR A 119 -2.70 11.84 8.26
C THR A 119 -2.87 10.34 8.04
N LEU A 120 -4.07 9.80 8.30
CA LEU A 120 -4.34 8.38 8.11
C LEU A 120 -4.35 8.01 6.62
N LYS A 121 -4.79 8.88 5.72
CA LYS A 121 -4.72 8.64 4.27
C LYS A 121 -3.28 8.47 3.80
N LYS A 122 -2.39 9.39 4.20
CA LYS A 122 -0.95 9.29 3.91
C LYS A 122 -0.36 7.98 4.43
N ALA A 123 -0.68 7.64 5.66
CA ALA A 123 -0.22 6.41 6.28
C ALA A 123 -0.82 5.15 5.63
N THR A 124 -2.06 5.20 5.13
CA THR A 124 -2.70 4.12 4.37
C THR A 124 -1.94 3.88 3.06
N ILE A 125 -1.60 4.95 2.32
CA ILE A 125 -0.77 4.82 1.11
C ILE A 125 0.57 4.13 1.45
N ALA A 126 1.24 4.58 2.52
CA ALA A 126 2.50 3.97 2.95
C ALA A 126 2.34 2.49 3.36
N HIS A 127 1.28 2.16 4.09
CA HIS A 127 0.94 0.79 4.49
C HIS A 127 0.78 -0.12 3.29
N GLU A 128 -0.06 0.26 2.33
CA GLU A 128 -0.32 -0.54 1.13
C GLU A 128 0.92 -0.67 0.23
N ILE A 129 1.77 0.36 0.15
CA ILE A 129 3.08 0.24 -0.51
C ILE A 129 3.95 -0.81 0.22
N GLY A 130 3.88 -0.89 1.55
CA GLY A 130 4.59 -1.92 2.32
C GLY A 130 4.21 -3.33 1.90
N HIS A 131 2.92 -3.58 1.63
CA HIS A 131 2.45 -4.85 1.06
C HIS A 131 3.01 -5.13 -0.33
N ILE A 132 3.11 -4.13 -1.21
CA ILE A 132 3.73 -4.27 -2.53
C ILE A 132 5.24 -4.58 -2.41
N LEU A 133 5.91 -4.00 -1.42
CA LEU A 133 7.30 -4.34 -1.08
C LEU A 133 7.43 -5.75 -0.46
N GLY A 134 6.31 -6.40 -0.15
CA GLY A 134 6.20 -7.76 0.36
C GLY A 134 6.32 -7.87 1.87
N LEU A 135 5.92 -6.83 2.60
CA LEU A 135 5.69 -6.92 4.04
C LEU A 135 4.30 -7.49 4.32
N ASP A 136 4.24 -8.37 5.31
CA ASP A 136 2.98 -8.81 5.90
C ASP A 136 2.54 -7.84 7.00
N HIS A 137 1.30 -8.02 7.47
CA HIS A 137 0.85 -7.32 8.66
C HIS A 137 1.73 -7.64 9.87
N SER A 138 2.03 -6.62 10.67
CA SER A 138 2.79 -6.81 11.90
C SER A 138 1.99 -7.59 12.95
N PRO A 139 2.67 -8.29 13.89
CA PRO A 139 2.02 -8.92 15.03
C PRO A 139 1.28 -7.90 15.90
N ALA A 140 0.11 -8.28 16.42
CA ALA A 140 -0.66 -7.45 17.34
C ALA A 140 0.19 -6.96 18.54
N GLY A 141 0.04 -5.68 18.91
CA GLY A 141 0.86 -5.01 19.92
C GLY A 141 2.18 -4.43 19.41
N THR A 142 2.53 -4.63 18.14
CA THR A 142 3.75 -4.09 17.53
C THR A 142 3.46 -2.77 16.83
N LEU A 143 4.03 -1.67 17.33
CA LEU A 143 3.94 -0.37 16.66
C LEU A 143 4.62 -0.42 15.29
N SER A 144 3.83 -0.30 14.22
CA SER A 144 4.28 -0.54 12.85
C SER A 144 3.38 0.16 11.84
N ILE A 145 3.92 0.60 10.70
CA ILE A 145 3.07 1.07 9.59
C ILE A 145 2.20 -0.08 9.07
N MET A 146 2.65 -1.34 9.20
CA MET A 146 1.98 -2.56 8.76
C MET A 146 1.00 -3.13 9.79
N ALA A 147 0.56 -2.38 10.80
CA ALA A 147 -0.47 -2.88 11.71
C ALA A 147 -1.79 -3.15 10.96
N PHE A 148 -2.42 -4.30 11.24
CA PHE A 148 -3.60 -4.81 10.50
C PHE A 148 -4.77 -3.81 10.42
N HIS A 149 -4.96 -2.97 11.45
CA HIS A 149 -6.02 -1.97 11.48
C HIS A 149 -5.42 -0.56 11.41
N VAL A 150 -5.62 0.11 10.27
CA VAL A 150 -5.28 1.53 10.09
C VAL A 150 -5.95 2.37 11.17
N GLY A 151 -5.16 3.21 11.86
CA GLY A 151 -5.63 4.09 12.94
C GLY A 151 -5.82 3.42 14.30
N SER A 152 -5.48 2.14 14.45
CA SER A 152 -5.40 1.48 15.76
C SER A 152 -4.23 1.99 16.61
N ASN A 153 -4.19 1.61 17.90
CA ASN A 153 -3.12 2.03 18.81
C ASN A 153 -1.73 1.51 18.40
N ASP A 154 -1.68 0.41 17.65
CA ASP A 154 -0.44 -0.20 17.17
C ASP A 154 -0.06 0.32 15.78
N PHE A 155 -0.89 1.19 15.18
CA PHE A 155 -0.64 1.73 13.85
C PHE A 155 0.25 2.96 13.91
N SER A 156 1.41 2.87 13.27
CA SER A 156 2.29 4.01 13.04
C SER A 156 1.86 4.77 11.78
N HIS A 157 2.10 6.09 11.76
CA HIS A 157 1.86 6.90 10.55
C HIS A 157 3.06 6.93 9.59
N VAL A 158 4.19 6.33 9.98
CA VAL A 158 5.41 6.20 9.18
C VAL A 158 6.06 4.82 9.42
N PRO A 159 6.87 4.29 8.49
CA PRO A 159 7.63 3.06 8.72
C PRO A 159 8.46 3.13 10.01
N THR A 160 8.37 2.09 10.83
CA THR A 160 9.11 1.96 12.08
C THR A 160 10.35 1.09 11.89
N THR A 161 11.18 0.99 12.94
CA THR A 161 12.34 0.09 12.94
C THR A 161 11.95 -1.36 12.67
N TYR A 162 10.75 -1.79 13.06
CA TYR A 162 10.24 -3.13 12.77
C TYR A 162 10.12 -3.34 11.25
N ASP A 163 9.41 -2.43 10.59
CA ASP A 163 9.14 -2.49 9.15
C ASP A 163 10.44 -2.39 8.32
N ILE A 164 11.33 -1.50 8.73
CA ILE A 164 12.64 -1.29 8.10
C ILE A 164 13.52 -2.54 8.25
N THR A 165 13.52 -3.18 9.43
CA THR A 165 14.31 -4.39 9.66
C THR A 165 13.81 -5.55 8.80
N ASP A 166 12.50 -5.69 8.66
CA ASP A 166 11.90 -6.75 7.85
C ASP A 166 12.25 -6.59 6.37
N LEU A 167 12.13 -5.36 5.82
CA LEU A 167 12.58 -5.08 4.45
C LEU A 167 14.08 -5.32 4.25
N ASN A 168 14.93 -4.93 5.20
CA ASN A 168 16.38 -5.16 5.12
C ASN A 168 16.75 -6.65 5.18
N ASN A 169 15.90 -7.51 5.77
CA ASN A 169 16.13 -8.95 5.73
C ASN A 169 15.70 -9.56 4.38
N LYS A 170 14.84 -8.86 3.64
CA LYS A 170 14.30 -9.30 2.36
C LYS A 170 15.16 -8.88 1.15
N TYR A 171 15.88 -7.76 1.25
CA TYR A 171 16.67 -7.14 0.17
C TYR A 171 18.10 -6.79 0.61
#